data_AF-A0A3N1J0F0-F1
#
_entry.id   AF-A0A3N1J0F0-F1
#
_cell.length_a   1.000
_cell.length_b   1.000
_cell.length_c   1.000
_cell.angle_alpha   90.00
_cell.angle_beta   90.00
_cell.angle_gamma   90.00
#
_symmetry.space_group_name_H-M   'P 1'
#
loop_
_entity.id
_entity.type
_entity.pdbx_description
1 polymer ?
#
loop_
_entity_poly.entity_id
_entity_poly.type
_entity_poly.pdbx_seq_one_letter_code
_entity_poly.pdbx_strand_id
1 'polypeptide(L)'
;MDIFLKSARAAFFLTCTLYNHRLNNSMQIKGKGMKGFKVNGLLVAGLLLLSGCSTLHHYDSSPAPVVGTAWGEDVSSAVKEVYAERETRDPTEVIVINYSAKYPAGNDRVYSIRNGDLEYAIRDANFNSLPLFSRYNRGGAEQQYSVQARVGMKYQLYVRNYSRDTNYEIVATVDGLDVLNGQPGSLNNSGYIVNAGTSLSVQGFRKDRNTEAAFTFAEVKASYAANSAQGDIRNVGVIGFAAFELKGKAKTSLPPCSAQAFPGDNNGYAPPPCRK
;
A
#
# COMPACT_ATOMS: atom_id res chain seq x y z
N MET A 1 -14.23 4.99 -16.51
CA MET A 1 -13.67 4.21 -17.63
C MET A 1 -12.18 4.37 -17.48
N ASP A 2 -11.58 3.37 -16.83
CA ASP A 2 -10.25 3.53 -16.22
C ASP A 2 -9.19 3.04 -17.20
N ILE A 3 -7.96 3.52 -17.06
CA ILE A 3 -6.98 3.43 -18.14
C ILE A 3 -5.67 2.74 -17.68
N PHE A 4 -5.08 1.82 -18.48
CA PHE A 4 -3.90 1.00 -18.11
C PHE A 4 -2.71 1.11 -19.11
N LEU A 5 -1.46 0.89 -18.66
CA LEU A 5 -0.20 1.04 -19.43
C LEU A 5 0.50 -0.27 -19.83
N LYS A 6 1.15 -0.34 -21.01
CA LYS A 6 2.10 -1.42 -21.39
C LYS A 6 3.54 -0.90 -21.41
N SER A 7 4.42 -1.44 -20.55
CA SER A 7 5.80 -0.93 -20.40
C SER A 7 6.73 -1.31 -21.57
N ALA A 8 7.60 -0.37 -21.98
CA ALA A 8 8.71 -0.60 -22.90
C ALA A 8 9.98 -0.89 -22.10
N ARG A 9 10.58 -2.07 -22.34
CA ARG A 9 11.79 -2.54 -21.67
C ARG A 9 13.03 -1.78 -22.17
N ALA A 10 13.81 -1.21 -21.26
CA ALA A 10 15.20 -0.84 -21.51
C ALA A 10 16.10 -1.58 -20.51
N ALA A 11 16.89 -2.53 -21.01
CA ALA A 11 17.87 -3.29 -20.25
C ALA A 11 19.18 -2.50 -20.17
N PHE A 12 19.77 -2.35 -18.97
CA PHE A 12 21.20 -2.05 -18.83
C PHE A 12 21.77 -2.67 -17.55
N PHE A 13 23.00 -3.15 -17.67
CA PHE A 13 23.69 -4.12 -16.81
C PHE A 13 24.26 -3.58 -15.48
N LEU A 14 24.45 -4.53 -14.56
CA LEU A 14 25.11 -4.51 -13.24
C LEU A 14 26.39 -3.66 -13.09
N THR A 15 26.61 -3.15 -11.87
CA THR A 15 27.76 -3.57 -11.03
C THR A 15 27.42 -3.45 -9.53
N CYS A 16 27.76 -4.49 -8.77
CA CYS A 16 27.59 -4.62 -7.34
C CYS A 16 28.97 -4.51 -6.67
N THR A 17 29.11 -3.71 -5.62
CA THR A 17 30.33 -3.70 -4.78
C THR A 17 29.94 -3.94 -3.33
N LEU A 18 30.38 -5.08 -2.80
CA LEU A 18 30.27 -5.51 -1.41
C LEU A 18 31.25 -4.74 -0.53
N TYR A 19 30.84 -4.40 0.70
CA TYR A 19 31.79 -4.11 1.78
C TYR A 19 31.35 -4.81 3.08
N ASN A 20 32.25 -5.62 3.63
CA ASN A 20 32.10 -6.45 4.81
C ASN A 20 33.19 -6.04 5.82
N HIS A 21 32.85 -5.86 7.10
CA HIS A 21 33.81 -5.90 8.22
C HIS A 21 33.02 -6.08 9.55
N ARG A 22 33.00 -7.27 10.19
CA ARG A 22 33.98 -7.96 11.08
C ARG A 22 33.86 -7.57 12.58
N LEU A 23 33.30 -8.52 13.34
CA LEU A 23 33.44 -8.92 14.76
C LEU A 23 34.39 -8.13 15.70
N ASN A 24 34.01 -7.85 16.96
CA ASN A 24 34.38 -8.66 18.16
C ASN A 24 34.02 -8.01 19.54
N ASN A 25 33.84 -8.89 20.54
CA ASN A 25 34.12 -8.75 22.00
C ASN A 25 33.23 -7.82 22.87
N SER A 26 32.93 -8.09 24.14
CA SER A 26 33.34 -9.10 25.12
C SER A 26 32.34 -9.11 26.29
N MET A 27 32.04 -10.30 26.80
CA MET A 27 31.36 -10.57 28.07
C MET A 27 32.31 -10.35 29.25
N GLN A 28 31.89 -9.65 30.31
CA GLN A 28 32.48 -9.73 31.65
C GLN A 28 31.41 -9.43 32.72
N ILE A 29 31.02 -10.46 33.47
CA ILE A 29 30.25 -10.36 34.71
C ILE A 29 31.25 -10.33 35.88
N LYS A 30 31.15 -9.31 36.73
CA LYS A 30 31.99 -9.15 37.92
C LYS A 30 31.17 -9.48 39.17
N GLY A 31 31.40 -10.66 39.74
CA GLY A 31 30.96 -11.01 41.09
C GLY A 31 31.92 -10.45 42.14
N LYS A 32 31.37 -9.95 43.26
CA LYS A 32 32.14 -9.62 44.46
C LYS A 32 31.31 -9.96 45.69
N GLY A 33 31.87 -10.81 46.56
CA GLY A 33 31.16 -11.42 47.68
C GLY A 33 31.30 -10.72 49.04
N MET A 34 30.37 -11.12 49.91
CA MET A 34 30.40 -11.38 51.36
C MET A 34 30.70 -10.26 52.37
N LYS A 35 29.78 -10.15 53.34
CA LYS A 35 29.91 -10.19 54.83
C LYS A 35 28.47 -10.03 55.37
N GLY A 36 27.88 -10.88 56.21
CA GLY A 36 28.37 -11.52 57.43
C GLY A 36 27.70 -10.85 58.63
N PHE A 37 26.46 -11.22 58.98
CA PHE A 37 25.80 -10.77 60.21
C PHE A 37 24.89 -11.89 60.76
N LYS A 38 25.16 -12.34 61.99
CA LYS A 38 24.33 -13.26 62.77
C LYS A 38 23.41 -12.47 63.67
N VAL A 39 22.13 -12.83 63.75
CA VAL A 39 21.23 -12.44 64.86
C VAL A 39 20.33 -13.62 65.19
N ASN A 40 20.41 -14.11 66.44
CA ASN A 40 19.43 -15.02 67.03
C ASN A 40 18.44 -14.18 67.85
N GLY A 41 17.14 -14.37 67.64
CA GLY A 41 16.08 -13.75 68.42
C GLY A 41 14.73 -14.33 68.07
N LEU A 42 14.22 -15.20 68.94
CA LEU A 42 12.89 -15.81 68.91
C LEU A 42 11.86 -14.77 69.38
N LEU A 43 10.75 -14.56 68.64
CA LEU A 43 9.35 -14.51 69.14
C LEU A 43 8.35 -13.69 68.28
N VAL A 44 7.17 -14.30 68.13
CA VAL A 44 5.82 -13.73 67.95
C VAL A 44 5.29 -13.51 66.52
N ALA A 45 4.50 -14.52 66.12
CA ALA A 45 3.20 -14.50 65.45
C ALA A 45 2.63 -13.16 64.94
N GLY A 46 2.33 -13.17 63.64
CA GLY A 46 1.39 -12.26 62.98
C GLY A 46 1.03 -12.82 61.62
N LEU A 47 0.01 -13.68 61.57
CA LEU A 47 -0.49 -14.32 60.37
C LEU A 47 -1.11 -13.26 59.43
N LEU A 48 -0.36 -12.84 58.41
CA LEU A 48 -0.84 -12.00 57.32
C LEU A 48 -1.74 -12.82 56.39
N LEU A 49 -3.06 -12.67 56.53
CA LEU A 49 -4.03 -13.08 55.51
C LEU A 49 -4.64 -11.84 54.87
N LEU A 50 -3.84 -11.17 54.04
CA LEU A 50 -4.39 -10.37 52.94
C LEU A 50 -4.24 -11.24 51.68
N SER A 51 -5.28 -12.03 51.43
CA SER A 51 -5.51 -12.69 50.14
C SER A 51 -5.82 -11.63 49.10
N GLY A 52 -4.78 -10.96 48.60
CA GLY A 52 -4.83 -10.25 47.34
C GLY A 52 -4.89 -11.29 46.23
N CYS A 53 -6.09 -11.55 45.69
CA CYS A 53 -6.21 -12.16 44.38
C CYS A 53 -5.72 -11.15 43.34
N SER A 54 -4.42 -11.03 43.15
CA SER A 54 -3.90 -10.51 41.89
C SER A 54 -4.08 -11.63 40.87
N THR A 55 -5.21 -11.58 40.14
CA THR A 55 -5.30 -12.27 38.87
C THR A 55 -4.19 -11.69 38.00
N LEU A 56 -3.10 -12.45 37.85
CA LEU A 56 -2.24 -12.32 36.70
C LEU A 56 -3.14 -12.53 35.48
N HIS A 57 -3.67 -11.42 34.95
CA HIS A 57 -4.18 -11.39 33.60
C HIS A 57 -2.98 -11.77 32.73
N HIS A 58 -2.88 -13.05 32.42
CA HIS A 58 -2.20 -13.50 31.22
C HIS A 58 -2.92 -12.77 30.08
N TYR A 59 -2.34 -11.65 29.67
CA TYR A 59 -2.65 -11.03 28.40
C TYR A 59 -2.16 -12.05 27.38
N ASP A 60 -3.06 -12.96 27.02
CA ASP A 60 -2.87 -13.91 25.94
C ASP A 60 -2.63 -13.07 24.70
N SER A 61 -1.35 -12.81 24.45
CA SER A 61 -0.83 -12.12 23.29
C SER A 61 -0.79 -13.12 22.15
N SER A 62 -1.85 -13.92 21.99
CA SER A 62 -2.08 -14.64 20.75
C SER A 62 -2.00 -13.58 19.64
N PRO A 63 -1.07 -13.73 18.67
CA PRO A 63 -1.08 -12.86 17.51
C PRO A 63 -2.50 -12.92 16.95
N ALA A 64 -3.13 -11.76 16.76
CA ALA A 64 -4.45 -11.74 16.18
C ALA A 64 -4.40 -12.52 14.85
N PRO A 65 -5.45 -13.28 14.53
CA PRO A 65 -5.43 -14.12 13.34
C PRO A 65 -5.09 -13.24 12.15
N VAL A 66 -3.99 -13.60 11.49
CA VAL A 66 -3.58 -12.99 10.22
C VAL A 66 -4.75 -13.26 9.25
N VAL A 67 -5.12 -12.26 8.47
CA VAL A 67 -6.18 -12.38 7.47
C VAL A 67 -5.63 -11.92 6.14
N GLY A 68 -6.09 -12.54 5.07
CA GLY A 68 -5.75 -12.19 3.69
C GLY A 68 -6.97 -11.78 2.91
N THR A 69 -6.82 -11.76 1.59
CA THR A 69 -7.88 -11.42 0.64
C THR A 69 -8.19 -12.62 -0.24
N ALA A 70 -9.45 -13.01 -0.32
CA ALA A 70 -9.93 -14.05 -1.21
C ALA A 70 -10.17 -13.53 -2.63
N TRP A 71 -10.10 -14.45 -3.59
CA TRP A 71 -10.57 -14.26 -4.95
C TRP A 71 -12.10 -14.39 -4.97
N GLY A 72 -12.81 -13.28 -5.19
CA GLY A 72 -14.26 -13.24 -5.13
C GLY A 72 -14.97 -13.48 -6.47
N GLU A 73 -16.25 -13.10 -6.48
CA GLU A 73 -17.12 -13.13 -7.66
C GLU A 73 -16.69 -12.13 -8.74
N ASP A 74 -17.20 -12.34 -9.96
CA ASP A 74 -16.93 -11.47 -11.09
C ASP A 74 -17.70 -10.15 -10.97
N VAL A 75 -16.96 -9.04 -11.08
CA VAL A 75 -17.46 -7.66 -11.05
C VAL A 75 -17.19 -7.01 -12.39
N SER A 76 -18.24 -6.46 -13.01
CA SER A 76 -18.10 -5.71 -14.27
C SER A 76 -17.34 -4.40 -14.04
N SER A 77 -16.20 -4.25 -14.71
CA SER A 77 -15.31 -3.10 -14.63
C SER A 77 -14.58 -2.90 -15.96
N ALA A 78 -15.01 -1.91 -16.74
CA ALA A 78 -14.47 -1.66 -18.07
C ALA A 78 -13.25 -0.71 -18.03
N VAL A 79 -12.13 -1.20 -18.55
CA VAL A 79 -10.88 -0.43 -18.68
C VAL A 79 -10.38 -0.34 -20.12
N LYS A 80 -9.72 0.78 -20.42
CA LYS A 80 -9.06 1.04 -21.71
C LYS A 80 -7.55 1.00 -21.54
N GLU A 81 -6.86 0.27 -22.39
CA GLU A 81 -5.40 0.34 -22.42
C GLU A 81 -4.93 1.61 -23.17
N VAL A 82 -3.98 2.36 -22.61
CA VAL A 82 -3.30 3.49 -23.25
C VAL A 82 -1.80 3.41 -23.06
N TYR A 83 -1.07 4.24 -23.79
CA TYR A 83 0.32 4.52 -23.54
C TYR A 83 0.45 5.87 -22.84
N ALA A 84 1.23 5.90 -21.77
CA ALA A 84 1.58 7.03 -20.93
C ALA A 84 3.01 6.79 -20.41
N GLU A 85 3.71 7.86 -20.06
CA GLU A 85 5.08 7.76 -19.57
C GLU A 85 5.13 8.42 -18.19
N ARG A 86 5.82 7.79 -17.24
CA ARG A 86 6.05 8.38 -15.92
C ARG A 86 7.01 9.56 -16.06
N GLU A 87 6.77 10.61 -15.29
CA GLU A 87 7.68 11.75 -15.21
C GLU A 87 9.03 11.31 -14.64
N THR A 88 9.02 10.49 -13.58
CA THR A 88 10.22 9.89 -12.99
C THR A 88 10.03 8.38 -12.77
N ARG A 89 11.14 7.66 -12.50
CA ARG A 89 11.09 6.22 -12.21
C ARG A 89 10.68 5.90 -10.78
N ASP A 90 10.89 6.84 -9.87
CA ASP A 90 10.57 6.67 -8.46
C ASP A 90 9.15 7.17 -8.18
N PRO A 91 8.41 6.51 -7.28
CA PRO A 91 7.07 6.98 -6.93
C PRO A 91 7.16 8.30 -6.17
N THR A 92 6.26 9.23 -6.51
CA THR A 92 6.08 10.47 -5.74
C THR A 92 5.52 10.16 -4.34
N GLU A 93 4.71 9.10 -4.24
CA GLU A 93 4.10 8.67 -2.98
C GLU A 93 4.05 7.14 -2.87
N VAL A 94 4.33 6.63 -1.67
CA VAL A 94 4.11 5.23 -1.31
C VAL A 94 3.27 5.17 -0.05
N ILE A 95 2.13 4.50 -0.12
CA ILE A 95 1.22 4.30 1.01
C ILE A 95 1.10 2.81 1.31
N VAL A 96 1.28 2.45 2.58
CA VAL A 96 1.13 1.09 3.07
C VAL A 96 0.05 1.04 4.14
N ILE A 97 -0.95 0.19 3.94
CA ILE A 97 -2.05 -0.04 4.87
C ILE A 97 -2.02 -1.52 5.26
N ASN A 98 -1.80 -1.78 6.55
CA ASN A 98 -1.90 -3.14 7.08
C ASN A 98 -3.35 -3.48 7.38
N TYR A 99 -3.72 -4.75 7.35
CA TYR A 99 -5.05 -5.17 7.77
C TYR A 99 -5.00 -6.48 8.55
N SER A 100 -5.86 -6.58 9.57
CA SER A 100 -5.95 -7.75 10.44
C SER A 100 -7.33 -7.86 11.06
N ALA A 101 -7.70 -9.05 11.56
CA ALA A 101 -8.92 -9.21 12.35
C ALA A 101 -8.90 -8.41 13.66
N LYS A 102 -7.71 -8.06 14.16
CA LYS A 102 -7.56 -7.32 15.41
C LYS A 102 -8.17 -5.93 15.28
N TYR A 103 -8.89 -5.53 16.31
CA TYR A 103 -9.16 -4.11 16.53
C TYR A 103 -7.89 -3.42 17.08
N PRO A 104 -7.31 -2.44 16.38
CA PRO A 104 -6.14 -1.72 16.88
C PRO A 104 -6.55 -0.68 17.94
N ALA A 105 -6.36 -1.02 19.22
CA ALA A 105 -6.65 -0.14 20.36
C ALA A 105 -5.59 0.97 20.52
N GLY A 106 -6.02 2.17 20.91
CA GLY A 106 -5.12 3.30 21.20
C GLY A 106 -4.63 4.09 19.98
N ASN A 107 -5.18 3.84 18.80
CA ASN A 107 -4.84 4.53 17.56
C ASN A 107 -5.84 5.65 17.24
N ASP A 108 -5.35 6.70 16.58
CA ASP A 108 -6.22 7.73 15.98
C ASP A 108 -7.01 7.13 14.82
N ARG A 109 -8.25 7.59 14.65
CA ARG A 109 -9.15 7.08 13.63
C ARG A 109 -9.32 8.11 12.51
N VAL A 110 -8.98 7.72 11.30
CA VAL A 110 -9.16 8.50 10.07
C VAL A 110 -9.95 7.68 9.05
N TYR A 111 -10.50 8.32 8.03
CA TYR A 111 -11.32 7.65 7.00
C TYR A 111 -10.70 7.69 5.60
N SER A 112 -9.59 8.41 5.47
CA SER A 112 -8.73 8.46 4.31
C SER A 112 -7.34 8.92 4.72
N ILE A 113 -6.37 8.65 3.86
CA ILE A 113 -5.00 9.14 3.96
C ILE A 113 -4.86 10.17 2.85
N ARG A 114 -4.57 11.41 3.21
CA ARG A 114 -4.29 12.47 2.22
C ARG A 114 -2.82 12.80 2.26
N ASN A 115 -2.15 12.61 1.13
CA ASN A 115 -0.76 12.99 0.92
C ASN A 115 -0.71 13.75 -0.41
N GLY A 116 -0.08 14.92 -0.42
CA GLY A 116 -0.07 15.80 -1.60
C GLY A 116 -1.47 16.02 -2.21
N ASP A 117 -1.57 15.69 -3.51
CA ASP A 117 -2.78 15.80 -4.31
C ASP A 117 -3.67 14.54 -4.26
N LEU A 118 -3.21 13.46 -3.61
CA LEU A 118 -3.88 12.17 -3.62
C LEU A 118 -4.54 11.87 -2.27
N GLU A 119 -5.74 11.30 -2.35
CA GLU A 119 -6.43 10.70 -1.21
C GLU A 119 -6.60 9.21 -1.44
N TYR A 120 -6.26 8.42 -0.42
CA TYR A 120 -6.40 6.98 -0.41
C TYR A 120 -7.42 6.58 0.65
N ALA A 121 -8.33 5.65 0.31
CA ALA A 121 -9.27 5.09 1.27
C ALA A 121 -9.53 3.61 0.96
N ILE A 122 -10.00 2.89 1.97
CA ILE A 122 -10.60 1.58 1.79
C ILE A 122 -12.10 1.76 1.95
N ARG A 123 -12.89 1.35 0.97
CA ARG A 123 -14.35 1.45 1.02
C ARG A 123 -14.99 0.07 1.15
N ASP A 124 -16.15 -0.01 1.79
CA ASP A 124 -16.99 -1.21 1.77
C ASP A 124 -17.78 -1.31 0.44
N ALA A 125 -18.58 -2.38 0.29
CA ALA A 125 -19.44 -2.59 -0.87
C ALA A 125 -20.50 -1.49 -1.09
N ASN A 126 -20.80 -0.68 -0.07
CA ASN A 126 -21.74 0.44 -0.12
C ASN A 126 -21.01 1.78 -0.30
N PHE A 127 -19.70 1.76 -0.63
CA PHE A 127 -18.85 2.94 -0.82
C PHE A 127 -18.57 3.75 0.46
N ASN A 128 -18.90 3.23 1.65
CA ASN A 128 -18.56 3.89 2.92
C ASN A 128 -17.08 3.68 3.22
N SER A 129 -16.40 4.71 3.74
CA SER A 129 -15.02 4.56 4.23
C SER A 129 -14.97 3.61 5.41
N LEU A 130 -14.14 2.56 5.28
CA LEU A 130 -13.72 1.79 6.44
C LEU A 130 -12.78 2.67 7.30
N PRO A 131 -12.91 2.60 8.64
CA PRO A 131 -12.02 3.35 9.52
C PRO A 131 -10.60 2.82 9.41
N LEU A 132 -9.67 3.72 9.13
CA LEU A 132 -8.24 3.51 9.22
C LEU A 132 -7.76 3.98 10.59
N PHE A 133 -6.82 3.22 11.14
CA PHE A 133 -6.23 3.47 12.43
C PHE A 133 -4.77 3.85 12.22
N SER A 134 -4.47 5.11 12.48
CA SER A 134 -3.12 5.63 12.35
C SER A 134 -2.38 5.64 13.68
N ARG A 135 -1.11 5.26 13.64
CA ARG A 135 -0.18 5.37 14.77
C ARG A 135 1.15 5.92 14.30
N TYR A 136 1.74 6.82 15.06
CA TYR A 136 3.13 7.19 14.84
C TYR A 136 4.04 6.07 15.35
N ASN A 137 5.06 5.70 14.58
CA ASN A 137 6.08 4.77 15.05
C ASN A 137 6.81 5.33 16.28
N ARG A 138 7.20 4.45 17.21
CA ARG A 138 8.11 4.79 18.33
C ARG A 138 9.48 5.17 17.73
N GLY A 139 9.67 6.45 17.43
CA GLY A 139 10.79 6.98 16.66
C GLY A 139 10.44 8.22 15.82
N GLY A 140 9.15 8.53 15.64
CA GLY A 140 8.64 9.86 15.26
C GLY A 140 8.59 10.21 13.77
N ALA A 141 9.09 9.37 12.87
CA ALA A 141 9.23 9.77 11.46
C ALA A 141 8.13 9.25 10.51
N GLU A 142 7.43 8.15 10.83
CA GLU A 142 6.50 7.51 9.88
C GLU A 142 5.18 7.11 10.54
N GLN A 143 4.08 7.51 9.90
CA GLN A 143 2.73 7.18 10.31
C GLN A 143 2.34 5.84 9.70
N GLN A 144 2.00 4.87 10.55
CA GLN A 144 1.53 3.56 10.12
C GLN A 144 0.01 3.54 10.10
N TYR A 145 -0.55 3.01 9.02
CA TYR A 145 -1.99 2.85 8.86
C TYR A 145 -2.37 1.38 8.96
N SER A 146 -3.52 1.14 9.58
CA SER A 146 -4.12 -0.18 9.63
C SER A 146 -5.63 -0.12 9.51
N VAL A 147 -6.26 -1.15 8.95
CA VAL A 147 -7.71 -1.29 8.88
C VAL A 147 -8.15 -2.59 9.56
N GLN A 148 -9.29 -2.56 10.25
CA GLN A 148 -9.88 -3.78 10.78
C GLN A 148 -10.52 -4.58 9.63
N ALA A 149 -10.01 -5.78 9.40
CA ALA A 149 -10.51 -6.70 8.38
C ALA A 149 -11.44 -7.73 9.02
N ARG A 150 -12.73 -7.66 8.69
CA ARG A 150 -13.71 -8.66 9.12
C ARG A 150 -13.89 -9.68 8.01
N VAL A 151 -13.58 -10.94 8.30
CA VAL A 151 -13.70 -12.05 7.35
C VAL A 151 -15.10 -12.07 6.73
N GLY A 152 -15.17 -12.23 5.41
CA GLY A 152 -16.39 -12.20 4.62
C GLY A 152 -16.84 -10.80 4.17
N MET A 153 -16.23 -9.72 4.68
CA MET A 153 -16.55 -8.37 4.20
C MET A 153 -15.85 -8.08 2.87
N LYS A 154 -16.66 -7.67 1.89
CA LYS A 154 -16.18 -7.08 0.64
C LYS A 154 -15.65 -5.68 0.88
N TYR A 155 -14.59 -5.34 0.17
CA TYR A 155 -14.00 -4.01 0.19
C TYR A 155 -13.43 -3.64 -1.17
N GLN A 156 -13.09 -2.38 -1.34
CA GLN A 156 -12.47 -1.86 -2.55
C GLN A 156 -11.43 -0.80 -2.20
N LEU A 157 -10.40 -0.71 -3.04
CA LEU A 157 -9.37 0.31 -2.96
C LEU A 157 -9.89 1.58 -3.64
N TYR A 158 -9.73 2.72 -3.00
CA TYR A 158 -10.15 4.00 -3.55
C TYR A 158 -9.00 4.99 -3.56
N VAL A 159 -8.82 5.66 -4.71
CA VAL A 159 -7.87 6.76 -4.87
C VAL A 159 -8.59 7.95 -5.51
N ARG A 160 -8.42 9.14 -4.95
CA ARG A 160 -8.91 10.38 -5.56
C ARG A 160 -7.77 11.33 -5.84
N ASN A 161 -7.76 11.87 -7.05
CA ASN A 161 -6.81 12.88 -7.48
C ASN A 161 -7.45 14.27 -7.40
N TYR A 162 -6.93 15.11 -6.51
CA TYR A 162 -7.34 16.50 -6.33
C TYR A 162 -6.53 17.49 -7.18
N SER A 163 -5.50 17.02 -7.89
CA SER A 163 -4.74 17.85 -8.82
C SER A 163 -5.64 18.41 -9.93
N ARG A 164 -5.27 19.58 -10.44
CA ARG A 164 -5.99 20.27 -11.52
C ARG A 164 -5.49 19.86 -12.91
N ASP A 165 -4.24 19.45 -13.03
CA ASP A 165 -3.56 19.20 -14.31
C ASP A 165 -2.59 18.02 -14.31
N THR A 166 -2.29 17.43 -13.15
CA THR A 166 -1.42 16.25 -13.05
C THR A 166 -2.25 14.97 -13.07
N ASN A 167 -1.89 14.04 -13.96
CA ASN A 167 -2.41 12.67 -13.95
C ASN A 167 -1.41 11.76 -13.22
N TYR A 168 -1.92 10.78 -12.49
CA TYR A 168 -1.08 9.81 -11.79
C TYR A 168 -1.34 8.40 -12.29
N GLU A 169 -0.28 7.60 -12.37
CA GLU A 169 -0.37 6.15 -12.43
C GLU A 169 -0.28 5.58 -11.01
N ILE A 170 -1.24 4.74 -10.65
CA ILE A 170 -1.35 4.08 -9.36
C ILE A 170 -1.07 2.60 -9.55
N VAL A 171 0.10 2.16 -9.10
CA VAL A 171 0.42 0.74 -8.94
C VAL A 171 -0.08 0.32 -7.56
N ALA A 172 -1.00 -0.65 -7.52
CA ALA A 172 -1.60 -1.11 -6.27
C ALA A 172 -1.37 -2.60 -6.07
N THR A 173 -1.17 -3.00 -4.82
CA THR A 173 -0.95 -4.41 -4.43
C THR A 173 -1.82 -4.78 -3.24
N VAL A 174 -2.29 -6.02 -3.22
CA VAL A 174 -2.99 -6.65 -2.09
C VAL A 174 -2.32 -7.98 -1.83
N ASP A 175 -1.92 -8.23 -0.57
CA ASP A 175 -1.19 -9.44 -0.16
C ASP A 175 0.12 -9.68 -0.94
N GLY A 176 0.77 -8.59 -1.34
CA GLY A 176 1.98 -8.61 -2.16
C GLY A 176 1.75 -8.94 -3.63
N LEU A 177 0.51 -9.13 -4.06
CA LEU A 177 0.13 -9.36 -5.46
C LEU A 177 -0.38 -8.07 -6.09
N ASP A 178 0.07 -7.80 -7.31
CA ASP A 178 -0.40 -6.70 -8.15
C ASP A 178 -1.88 -6.90 -8.50
N VAL A 179 -2.70 -5.89 -8.23
CA VAL A 179 -4.16 -5.98 -8.42
C VAL A 179 -4.57 -6.13 -9.88
N LEU A 180 -3.68 -5.84 -10.82
CA LEU A 180 -3.99 -5.85 -12.24
C LEU A 180 -3.49 -7.11 -12.95
N ASN A 181 -2.31 -7.61 -12.59
CA ASN A 181 -1.73 -8.78 -13.28
C ASN A 181 -1.60 -10.03 -12.39
N GLY A 182 -1.89 -9.92 -11.09
CA GLY A 182 -1.82 -11.02 -10.13
C GLY A 182 -0.41 -11.59 -9.90
N GLN A 183 0.64 -10.93 -10.40
CA GLN A 183 2.05 -11.28 -10.15
C GLN A 183 2.55 -10.60 -8.87
N PRO A 184 3.72 -10.98 -8.34
CA PRO A 184 4.34 -10.23 -7.26
C PRO A 184 4.45 -8.74 -7.59
N GLY A 185 4.09 -7.91 -6.62
CA GLY A 185 4.12 -6.46 -6.74
C GLY A 185 5.52 -5.95 -7.09
N SER A 186 5.58 -5.01 -8.02
CA SER A 186 6.81 -4.31 -8.39
C SER A 186 6.50 -2.87 -8.75
N LEU A 187 7.39 -1.95 -8.36
CA LEU A 187 7.30 -0.56 -8.83
C LEU A 187 7.41 -0.47 -10.35
N ASN A 188 8.01 -1.46 -11.02
CA ASN A 188 8.09 -1.51 -12.48
C ASN A 188 6.83 -2.08 -13.16
N ASN A 189 5.89 -2.61 -12.38
CA ASN A 189 4.60 -3.01 -12.92
C ASN A 189 3.84 -1.77 -13.36
N SER A 190 2.93 -1.96 -14.30
CA SER A 190 2.05 -0.91 -14.76
C SER A 190 0.82 -0.81 -13.86
N GLY A 191 0.27 0.39 -13.72
CA GLY A 191 -0.85 0.71 -12.83
C GLY A 191 -2.04 1.34 -13.53
N TYR A 192 -3.05 1.69 -12.74
CA TYR A 192 -4.23 2.42 -13.21
C TYR A 192 -3.96 3.92 -13.27
N ILE A 193 -4.46 4.58 -14.32
CA ILE A 193 -4.37 6.04 -14.42
C ILE A 193 -5.55 6.69 -13.71
N VAL A 194 -5.27 7.58 -12.76
CA VAL A 194 -6.23 8.51 -12.17
C VAL A 194 -5.95 9.92 -12.69
N ASN A 195 -6.83 10.39 -13.59
CA ASN A 195 -6.69 11.71 -14.19
C ASN A 195 -6.95 12.82 -13.16
N ALA A 196 -6.43 14.02 -13.43
CA ALA A 196 -6.71 15.22 -12.64
C ALA A 196 -8.22 15.40 -12.35
N GLY A 197 -8.56 15.64 -11.09
CA GLY A 197 -9.94 15.82 -10.59
C GLY A 197 -10.81 14.55 -10.51
N THR A 198 -10.31 13.40 -10.95
CA THR A 198 -11.07 12.14 -10.99
C THR A 198 -10.76 11.22 -9.80
N SER A 199 -11.44 10.08 -9.74
CA SER A 199 -11.17 9.03 -8.77
C SER A 199 -11.17 7.66 -9.45
N LEU A 200 -10.50 6.72 -8.79
CA LEU A 200 -10.36 5.32 -9.16
C LEU A 200 -10.91 4.46 -8.04
N SER A 201 -11.67 3.42 -8.41
CA SER A 201 -12.11 2.38 -7.50
C SER A 201 -11.72 1.01 -8.05
N VAL A 202 -10.94 0.25 -7.31
CA VAL A 202 -10.54 -1.12 -7.67
C VAL A 202 -11.25 -2.07 -6.73
N GLN A 203 -12.21 -2.82 -7.27
CA GLN A 203 -13.06 -3.73 -6.50
C GLN A 203 -12.44 -5.11 -6.36
N GLY A 204 -11.47 -5.45 -7.21
CA GLY A 204 -10.91 -6.79 -7.24
C GLY A 204 -9.61 -6.95 -8.02
N PHE A 205 -9.13 -8.20 -8.06
CA PHE A 205 -8.04 -8.59 -8.96
C PHE A 205 -8.55 -8.62 -10.39
N ARG A 206 -7.91 -7.89 -11.30
CA ARG A 206 -8.29 -7.86 -12.71
C ARG A 206 -8.15 -9.25 -13.34
N LYS A 207 -9.20 -9.69 -14.04
CA LYS A 207 -9.21 -10.93 -14.83
C LYS A 207 -9.00 -10.65 -16.32
N ASP A 208 -9.67 -9.61 -16.80
CA ASP A 208 -9.62 -9.14 -18.18
C ASP A 208 -10.08 -7.67 -18.23
N ARG A 209 -10.14 -7.08 -19.43
CA ARG A 209 -10.48 -5.66 -19.63
C ARG A 209 -11.84 -5.22 -19.08
N ASN A 210 -12.76 -6.14 -18.82
CA ASN A 210 -14.13 -5.86 -18.41
C ASN A 210 -14.47 -6.48 -17.05
N THR A 211 -13.59 -7.26 -16.44
CA THR A 211 -13.95 -8.04 -15.25
C THR A 211 -12.84 -8.05 -14.20
N GLU A 212 -13.26 -7.90 -12.95
CA GLU A 212 -12.44 -8.04 -11.74
C GLU A 212 -13.01 -9.17 -10.85
N ALA A 213 -12.16 -9.84 -10.08
CA ALA A 213 -12.55 -10.77 -9.03
C ALA A 213 -12.59 -10.04 -7.69
N ALA A 214 -13.79 -9.83 -7.13
CA ALA A 214 -14.01 -8.97 -5.97
C ALA A 214 -13.10 -9.29 -4.78
N PHE A 215 -12.58 -8.26 -4.11
CA PHE A 215 -11.85 -8.43 -2.87
C PHE A 215 -12.81 -8.75 -1.72
N THR A 216 -12.47 -9.77 -0.95
CA THR A 216 -13.17 -10.11 0.30
C THR A 216 -12.13 -10.49 1.33
N PHE A 217 -12.20 -9.92 2.54
CA PHE A 217 -11.32 -10.35 3.62
C PHE A 217 -11.56 -11.82 3.97
N ALA A 218 -10.50 -12.60 4.15
CA ALA A 218 -10.54 -14.04 4.31
C ALA A 218 -9.50 -14.54 5.32
N GLU A 219 -9.72 -15.72 5.87
CA GLU A 219 -8.69 -16.46 6.61
C GLU A 219 -7.45 -16.69 5.74
N VAL A 220 -6.22 -16.63 6.29
CA VAL A 220 -4.98 -16.77 5.48
C VAL A 220 -5.01 -18.02 4.60
N LYS A 221 -5.40 -19.17 5.16
CA LYS A 221 -5.48 -20.44 4.43
C LYS A 221 -6.41 -20.40 3.21
N ALA A 222 -7.37 -19.48 3.20
CA ALA A 222 -8.34 -19.28 2.12
C ALA A 222 -8.02 -18.04 1.26
N SER A 223 -6.94 -17.31 1.55
CA SER A 223 -6.51 -16.14 0.78
C SER A 223 -5.96 -16.55 -0.58
N TYR A 224 -6.10 -15.66 -1.55
CA TYR A 224 -5.59 -15.86 -2.91
C TYR A 224 -4.06 -15.96 -2.93
N ALA A 225 -3.36 -15.15 -2.12
CA ALA A 225 -1.91 -15.22 -2.01
C ALA A 225 -1.42 -16.57 -1.43
N ALA A 226 -2.14 -17.18 -0.48
CA ALA A 226 -1.77 -18.49 0.04
C ALA A 226 -2.06 -19.66 -0.93
N ASN A 227 -2.89 -19.44 -1.94
CA ASN A 227 -3.36 -20.47 -2.87
C ASN A 227 -2.98 -20.22 -4.33
N SER A 228 -2.14 -19.22 -4.61
CA SER A 228 -1.60 -18.92 -5.94
C SER A 228 -0.11 -19.25 -5.98
N ALA A 229 0.40 -19.62 -7.16
CA ALA A 229 1.83 -19.92 -7.33
C ALA A 229 2.73 -18.67 -7.22
N GLN A 230 2.12 -17.49 -7.22
CA GLN A 230 2.75 -16.18 -7.28
C GLN A 230 2.71 -15.47 -5.92
N GLY A 231 1.84 -15.92 -5.01
CA GLY A 231 1.68 -15.31 -3.71
C GLY A 231 2.70 -15.79 -2.68
N ASP A 232 2.87 -14.99 -1.63
CA ASP A 232 3.72 -15.31 -0.49
C ASP A 232 2.96 -14.95 0.79
N ILE A 233 2.76 -15.94 1.66
CA ILE A 233 2.04 -15.79 2.94
C ILE A 233 2.64 -14.71 3.84
N ARG A 234 3.92 -14.36 3.66
CA ARG A 234 4.61 -13.31 4.44
C ARG A 234 4.11 -11.91 4.10
N ASN A 235 3.50 -11.73 2.93
CA ASN A 235 2.98 -10.44 2.46
C ASN A 235 1.47 -10.30 2.71
N VAL A 236 0.82 -11.34 3.26
CA VAL A 236 -0.60 -11.34 3.57
C VAL A 236 -0.93 -10.31 4.66
N GLY A 237 -2.03 -9.58 4.48
CA GLY A 237 -2.44 -8.53 5.40
C GLY A 237 -1.87 -7.15 5.05
N VAL A 238 -1.34 -6.97 3.84
CA VAL A 238 -0.74 -5.70 3.39
C VAL A 238 -1.39 -5.21 2.10
N ILE A 239 -1.80 -3.94 2.11
CA ILE A 239 -2.24 -3.19 0.93
C ILE A 239 -1.18 -2.12 0.67
N GLY A 240 -0.72 -2.03 -0.58
CA GLY A 240 0.27 -1.07 -1.03
C GLY A 240 -0.25 -0.23 -2.18
N PHE A 241 0.11 1.06 -2.17
CA PHE A 241 -0.05 1.97 -3.31
C PHE A 241 1.29 2.63 -3.59
N ALA A 242 1.63 2.74 -4.86
CA ALA A 242 2.71 3.59 -5.36
C ALA A 242 2.15 4.49 -6.46
N ALA A 243 2.25 5.80 -6.25
CA ALA A 243 1.79 6.80 -7.20
C ALA A 243 2.96 7.40 -7.96
N PHE A 244 2.83 7.44 -9.28
CA PHE A 244 3.79 8.05 -10.19
C PHE A 244 3.09 9.18 -10.94
N GLU A 245 3.66 10.38 -10.88
CA GLU A 245 3.25 11.43 -11.80
C GLU A 245 3.50 10.97 -13.24
N LEU A 246 2.50 11.17 -14.09
CA LEU A 246 2.65 10.95 -15.52
C LEU A 246 3.12 12.24 -16.16
N LYS A 247 3.98 12.11 -17.18
CA LYS A 247 4.26 13.20 -18.09
C LYS A 247 2.93 13.76 -18.55
N GLY A 248 2.73 15.06 -18.33
CA GLY A 248 1.52 15.73 -18.78
C GLY A 248 1.28 15.42 -20.25
N LYS A 249 0.02 15.47 -20.72
CA LYS A 249 -0.22 15.48 -22.17
C LYS A 249 0.72 16.53 -22.72
N ALA A 250 1.64 16.13 -23.62
CA ALA A 250 2.43 17.11 -24.35
C ALA A 250 1.42 18.16 -24.76
N LYS A 251 1.55 19.40 -24.26
CA LYS A 251 0.78 20.49 -24.82
C LYS A 251 1.13 20.36 -26.29
N THR A 252 0.17 19.94 -27.12
CA THR A 252 0.34 20.00 -28.56
C THR A 252 0.34 21.48 -28.82
N SER A 253 1.48 22.13 -28.56
CA SER A 253 1.70 23.49 -28.96
C SER A 253 1.60 23.39 -30.45
N LEU A 254 0.49 23.92 -30.96
CA LEU A 254 0.33 24.05 -32.39
C LEU A 254 1.63 24.72 -32.89
N PRO A 255 2.24 24.22 -33.97
CA PRO A 255 3.48 24.79 -34.47
C PRO A 255 3.28 26.29 -34.72
N PRO A 256 4.32 27.14 -34.56
CA PRO A 256 4.21 28.55 -34.87
C PRO A 256 3.74 28.70 -36.32
N CYS A 257 2.76 29.58 -36.56
CA CYS A 257 2.31 29.82 -37.92
C CYS A 257 3.49 30.37 -38.75
N SER A 258 3.96 29.61 -39.73
CA SER A 258 4.95 30.08 -40.70
C SER A 258 4.25 30.93 -41.77
N ALA A 259 4.78 32.11 -42.08
CA ALA A 259 4.31 32.89 -43.21
C ALA A 259 4.63 32.12 -44.51
N GLN A 260 3.58 31.74 -45.26
CA GLN A 260 3.69 31.10 -46.57
C GLN A 260 3.03 32.02 -47.60
N ALA A 261 3.73 32.32 -48.68
CA ALA A 261 3.25 33.23 -49.72
C ALA A 261 2.09 32.63 -50.52
N PHE A 262 2.00 31.29 -50.58
CA PHE A 262 0.97 30.54 -51.32
C PHE A 262 0.45 29.35 -50.49
N PRO A 263 -0.49 29.55 -49.54
CA PRO A 263 -0.98 28.48 -48.66
C PRO A 263 -1.91 27.46 -49.35
N GLY A 264 -2.32 27.73 -50.60
CA GLY A 264 -3.22 26.89 -51.40
C GLY A 264 -2.55 25.74 -52.16
N ASP A 265 -1.22 25.71 -52.25
CA ASP A 265 -0.47 24.73 -53.05
C ASP A 265 -0.21 23.40 -52.32
N ASN A 266 -0.80 23.21 -51.13
CA ASN A 266 -0.74 21.95 -50.39
C ASN A 266 -1.69 20.91 -51.02
N ASN A 267 -1.36 19.62 -50.91
CA ASN A 267 -1.96 18.42 -51.53
C ASN A 267 -3.50 18.22 -51.39
N GLY A 268 -4.34 19.24 -51.54
CA GLY A 268 -5.81 19.15 -51.52
C GLY A 268 -6.44 18.98 -50.12
N TYR A 269 -5.66 19.03 -49.05
CA TYR A 269 -6.15 18.86 -47.67
C TYR A 269 -6.02 20.14 -46.85
N ALA A 270 -6.95 20.33 -45.91
CA ALA A 270 -6.91 21.43 -44.96
C ALA A 270 -5.66 21.32 -44.07
N PRO A 271 -4.87 22.41 -43.90
CA PRO A 271 -3.72 22.39 -43.03
C PRO A 271 -4.18 22.24 -41.56
N PRO A 272 -3.40 21.53 -40.72
CA PRO A 272 -3.68 21.45 -39.29
C PRO A 272 -3.60 22.84 -38.64
N PRO A 273 -4.33 23.09 -37.54
CA PRO A 273 -4.29 24.37 -36.84
C PRO A 273 -2.86 24.73 -36.35
N CYS A 274 -2.51 26.02 -36.38
CA CYS A 274 -1.22 26.58 -35.94
C CYS A 274 -1.43 27.65 -34.84
N ARG A 275 -0.37 27.99 -34.08
CA ARG A 275 -0.42 29.04 -33.04
C ARG A 275 0.02 30.39 -33.64
N LYS A 276 -0.86 31.40 -33.56
CA LYS A 276 -0.55 32.80 -33.92
C LYS A 276 0.36 33.45 -32.90
#